data_AF-A0A0X3RTA5-F1
#
_entry.id   AF-A0A0X3RTA5-F1
#
_cell.length_a   1.000
_cell.length_b   1.000
_cell.length_c   1.000
_cell.angle_alpha   90.00
_cell.angle_beta   90.00
_cell.angle_gamma   90.00
#
_symmetry.space_group_name_H-M   'P 1'
#
loop_
_entity.id
_entity.type
_entity.pdbx_description
1 polymer ?
#
loop_
_entity_poly.entity_id
_entity_poly.type
_entity_poly.pdbx_seq_one_letter_code
_entity_poly.pdbx_strand_id
1 'polypeptide(L)'
;MILPVEKELRAALARFADARIEHDVRPTGDTGRALEDATYTLCVMTGTRNAEQALLAADALLHRLSADREGSIQEDTRLAA
;
A
#
# COMPACT_ATOMS: atom_id res chain seq x y z
N MET A 1 -9.13 -13.58 1.18
CA MET A 1 -8.23 -12.47 0.85
C MET A 1 -6.98 -12.65 1.71
N ILE A 2 -5.81 -12.80 1.09
CA ILE A 2 -4.53 -12.90 1.82
C ILE A 2 -4.19 -11.46 2.23
N LEU A 3 -4.07 -11.19 3.53
CA LEU A 3 -3.61 -9.89 4.01
C LEU A 3 -2.20 -9.64 3.46
N PRO A 4 -1.94 -8.53 2.75
CA PRO A 4 -0.61 -8.26 2.23
C PRO A 4 0.35 -8.05 3.41
N VAL A 5 1.56 -8.58 3.30
CA VAL A 5 2.61 -8.24 4.27
C VAL A 5 2.94 -6.75 4.13
N GLU A 6 3.19 -6.07 5.25
CA GLU A 6 3.41 -4.62 5.31
C GLU A 6 4.37 -4.09 4.23
N LYS A 7 5.45 -4.85 3.98
CA LYS A 7 6.46 -4.55 2.96
C LYS A 7 5.89 -4.55 1.54
N GLU A 8 5.01 -5.49 1.20
CA GLU A 8 4.38 -5.56 -0.12
C GLU A 8 3.45 -4.38 -0.34
N LEU A 9 2.66 -4.03 0.69
CA LEU A 9 1.74 -2.89 0.62
C LEU A 9 2.51 -1.57 0.40
N ARG A 10 3.62 -1.35 1.13
CA ARG A 10 4.47 -0.18 0.88
C ARG A 10 5.10 -0.18 -0.51
N ALA A 11 5.53 -1.34 -1.01
CA ALA A 11 6.10 -1.45 -2.34
C ALA A 11 5.06 -1.20 -3.45
N ALA A 12 3.79 -1.57 -3.23
CA ALA A 12 2.70 -1.25 -4.16
C ALA A 12 2.38 0.25 -4.16
N LEU A 13 2.34 0.89 -2.99
CA LEU A 13 2.16 2.34 -2.87
C LEU A 13 3.26 3.14 -3.57
N ALA A 14 4.53 2.74 -3.40
CA ALA A 14 5.65 3.38 -4.08
C ALA A 14 5.51 3.30 -5.60
N ARG A 15 5.23 2.11 -6.14
CA ARG A 15 5.03 1.91 -7.59
C ARG A 15 3.86 2.73 -8.15
N PHE A 16 2.76 2.83 -7.42
CA PHE A 16 1.64 3.68 -7.81
C PHE A 16 2.02 5.16 -7.82
N ALA A 17 2.75 5.63 -6.81
CA ALA A 17 3.23 7.01 -6.77
C ALA A 17 4.15 7.31 -7.96
N ASP A 18 5.12 6.45 -8.24
CA ASP A 18 6.04 6.59 -9.37
C ASP A 18 5.29 6.61 -10.71
N ALA A 19 4.36 5.67 -10.92
CA ALA A 19 3.57 5.60 -12.15
C ALA A 19 2.68 6.83 -12.35
N ARG A 20 2.10 7.37 -11.27
CA ARG A 20 1.29 8.59 -11.32
C ARG A 20 2.12 9.81 -11.65
N ILE A 21 3.28 9.96 -11.01
CA ILE A 21 4.22 11.06 -11.30
C ILE A 21 4.65 11.00 -12.78
N GLU A 22 5.03 9.83 -13.28
CA GLU A 22 5.46 9.68 -14.68
C GLU A 22 4.31 10.00 -15.66
N HIS A 23 3.08 9.54 -15.37
CA HIS A 23 1.91 9.85 -16.18
C HIS A 23 1.55 11.34 -16.17
N ASP A 24 1.63 12.00 -15.01
CA ASP A 24 1.36 13.43 -14.85
C ASP A 24 2.40 14.28 -15.59
N VAL A 25 3.67 13.84 -15.61
CA VAL A 25 4.75 14.53 -16.34
C VAL A 25 4.66 14.27 -17.85
N ARG A 26 4.35 13.05 -18.27
CA ARG A 26 4.30 12.66 -19.68
C ARG A 26 3.11 11.72 -19.94
N PRO A 27 1.92 12.26 -20.21
CA PRO A 27 0.73 11.46 -20.45
C PRO A 27 0.82 10.78 -21.83
N THR A 28 1.14 9.49 -21.83
CA THR A 28 1.17 8.63 -23.02
C THR A 28 0.33 7.38 -22.75
N GLY A 29 0.09 6.57 -23.79
CA GLY A 29 -0.57 5.27 -23.61
C GLY A 29 0.19 4.35 -22.66
N ASP A 30 1.52 4.34 -22.74
CA ASP A 30 2.36 3.48 -21.88
C ASP A 30 2.33 3.93 -20.41
N THR A 31 2.42 5.23 -20.14
CA THR A 31 2.37 5.75 -18.76
C THR A 31 0.96 5.62 -18.18
N GLY A 32 -0.08 5.78 -19.00
CA GLY A 32 -1.47 5.52 -18.60
C GLY A 32 -1.67 4.07 -18.21
N ARG A 33 -1.20 3.13 -19.05
CA ARG A 33 -1.29 1.70 -18.76
C ARG A 33 -0.54 1.31 -17.49
N ALA A 34 0.66 1.85 -17.28
CA ALA A 34 1.42 1.61 -16.05
C ALA A 34 0.69 2.11 -14.80
N LEU A 35 0.05 3.28 -14.88
CA LEU A 35 -0.77 3.82 -13.79
C LEU A 35 -2.02 2.97 -13.53
N GLU A 36 -2.70 2.51 -14.58
CA GLU A 36 -3.84 1.60 -14.47
C GLU A 36 -3.45 0.26 -13.82
N ASP A 37 -2.35 -0.35 -14.23
CA ASP A 37 -1.87 -1.62 -13.69
C ASP A 37 -1.46 -1.47 -12.20
N ALA A 38 -0.82 -0.37 -11.82
CA ALA A 38 -0.49 -0.06 -10.43
C ALA A 38 -1.74 0.19 -9.58
N THR A 39 -2.73 0.92 -10.13
CA THR A 39 -4.03 1.16 -9.50
C THR A 39 -4.78 -0.15 -9.27
N TYR A 40 -4.84 -1.02 -10.29
CA TYR A 40 -5.49 -2.32 -10.19
C TYR A 40 -4.87 -3.18 -9.10
N THR A 41 -3.53 -3.24 -9.06
CA THR A 41 -2.78 -3.97 -8.02
C THR A 41 -3.15 -3.47 -6.63
N LEU A 42 -3.12 -2.15 -6.41
CA LEU A 42 -3.52 -1.57 -5.13
C LEU A 42 -4.95 -1.95 -4.75
N CYS A 43 -5.92 -1.77 -5.66
CA CYS A 43 -7.31 -2.12 -5.44
C CYS A 43 -7.50 -3.59 -5.04
N VAL A 44 -6.79 -4.51 -5.70
CA VAL A 44 -6.82 -5.94 -5.35
C VAL A 44 -6.24 -6.19 -3.96
N MET A 45 -5.09 -5.58 -3.64
CA MET A 45 -4.43 -5.73 -2.34
C MET A 45 -5.26 -5.17 -1.18
N THR A 46 -6.04 -4.12 -1.43
CA THR A 46 -6.86 -3.46 -0.40
C THR A 46 -8.34 -3.85 -0.44
N GLY A 47 -8.77 -4.64 -1.42
CA GLY A 47 -10.16 -5.08 -1.57
C GLY A 47 -11.12 -3.94 -1.97
N THR A 48 -10.62 -2.96 -2.72
CA THR A 48 -11.38 -1.75 -3.12
C THR A 48 -11.59 -1.69 -4.63
N ARG A 49 -12.32 -0.68 -5.12
CA ARG A 49 -12.68 -0.56 -6.54
C ARG A 49 -12.07 0.63 -7.27
N ASN A 50 -11.46 1.57 -6.54
CA ASN A 50 -10.83 2.74 -7.12
C ASN A 50 -9.61 3.17 -6.30
N ALA A 51 -8.76 4.01 -6.91
CA ALA A 51 -7.52 4.46 -6.34
C ALA A 51 -7.70 5.20 -5.00
N GLU A 52 -8.70 6.08 -4.88
CA GLU A 52 -8.96 6.85 -3.66
C GLU A 52 -9.27 5.91 -2.48
N GLN A 53 -10.21 4.98 -2.67
CA GLN A 53 -10.55 3.97 -1.67
C GLN A 53 -9.35 3.08 -1.35
N ALA A 54 -8.57 2.71 -2.36
CA ALA A 54 -7.37 1.89 -2.17
C ALA A 54 -6.33 2.60 -1.30
N LEU A 55 -6.07 3.90 -1.52
CA LEU A 55 -5.13 4.68 -0.74
C LEU A 55 -5.58 4.80 0.72
N LEU A 56 -6.86 5.12 0.98
CA LEU A 56 -7.41 5.19 2.33
C LEU A 56 -7.35 3.83 3.06
N ALA A 57 -7.68 2.75 2.36
CA ALA A 57 -7.60 1.41 2.91
C ALA A 57 -6.16 0.98 3.19
N ALA A 58 -5.22 1.32 2.29
CA ALA A 58 -3.80 1.04 2.48
C ALA A 58 -3.23 1.78 3.71
N ASP A 59 -3.58 3.05 3.89
CA ASP A 59 -3.19 3.83 5.07
C ASP A 59 -3.73 3.20 6.36
N ALA A 60 -5.02 2.85 6.39
CA ALA A 60 -5.63 2.18 7.53
C ALA A 60 -5.00 0.81 7.85
N LEU A 61 -4.57 0.06 6.82
CA LEU A 61 -3.86 -1.21 7.00
C LEU A 61 -2.46 -0.99 7.57
N LEU A 62 -1.69 -0.02 7.04
CA LEU A 62 -0.36 0.30 7.55
C LEU A 62 -0.37 0.78 9.00
N HIS A 63 -1.37 1.58 9.38
CA HIS A 63 -1.56 2.01 10.77
C HIS A 63 -1.80 0.82 11.71
N ARG A 64 -2.65 -0.14 11.30
CA ARG A 64 -2.89 -1.37 12.10
C ARG A 64 -1.64 -2.22 12.23
N LEU A 65 -0.93 -2.46 11.12
CA LEU A 65 0.29 -3.27 11.11
C LEU A 65 1.40 -2.65 11.97
N SER A 66 1.50 -1.32 11.98
CA SER A 66 2.46 -0.59 12.82
C SER A 66 2.09 -0.69 14.31
N ALA A 67 0.80 -0.53 14.64
CA ALA A 67 0.32 -0.67 16.02
C ALA A 67 0.51 -2.10 16.55
N ASP A 68 0.24 -3.12 15.74
CA ASP A 68 0.46 -4.52 16.09
C ASP A 68 1.94 -4.81 16.36
N ARG A 69 2.85 -4.21 15.56
CA ARG A 69 4.30 -4.31 15.77
C ARG A 69 4.78 -3.60 17.03
N GLU A 70 4.23 -2.44 17.35
CA GLU A 70 4.56 -1.71 18.58
C GLU A 70 4.09 -2.48 19.82
N GLY A 71 2.90 -3.08 19.76
CA GLY A 71 2.38 -3.95 20.80
C GLY A 71 3.27 -5.16 21.07
N SER A 72 3.74 -5.84 20.02
CA SER A 72 4.61 -7.02 20.18
C SER A 72 5.97 -6.66 20.79
N ILE A 73 6.59 -5.54 20.39
CA ILE A 73 7.85 -5.06 20.98
C ILE A 73 7.68 -4.76 22.48
N GLN A 74 6.52 -4.22 22.88
CA GLN A 74 6.22 -3.90 24.26
C GLN A 74 6.01 -5.16 25.11
N GLU A 75 5.34 -6.18 24.57
CA GLU A 75 5.19 -7.49 25.23
C GLU A 75 6.54 -8.20 25.41
N ASP A 76 7.39 -8.23 24.37
CA ASP A 76 8.74 -8.81 24.46
C ASP A 76 9.59 -8.09 25.51
N THR A 77 9.52 -6.75 25.56
CA THR A 77 10.23 -5.96 26.57
C THR A 77 9.73 -6.26 27.99
N ARG A 78 8.42 -6.47 28.16
CA ARG A 78 7.81 -6.80 29.46
C ARG A 78 8.13 -8.22 29.91
N LEU A 79 8.32 -9.15 28.99
CA LEU A 79 8.73 -10.53 29.26
C LEU A 79 10.23 -10.66 29.59
N ALA A 80 11.04 -9.68 29.18
CA ALA A 80 12.49 -9.65 29.41
C ALA A 80 12.92 -8.91 30.70
N ALA A 81 11.98 -8.35 31.47
CA ALA A 81 12.21 -7.61 32.72
C ALA A 81 11.79 -8.41 33.96
#